data_AF-A0A6M8HUZ3-F1
#
_entry.id   AF-A0A6M8HUZ3-F1
#
_cell.length_a   1.000
_cell.length_b   1.000
_cell.length_c   1.000
_cell.angle_alpha   90.00
_cell.angle_beta   90.00
_cell.angle_gamma   90.00
#
_symmetry.space_group_name_H-M   'P 1'
#
loop_
_entity.id
_entity.type
_entity.pdbx_description
1 polymer ?
#
loop_
_entity_poly.entity_id
_entity_poly.type
_entity_poly.pdbx_seq_one_letter_code
_entity_poly.pdbx_strand_id
1 'polypeptide(L)'
;MTLVTYGANGPSETLLKDKSGQSNFQKPVDRIGDKSIPDYPAYAAAFTHDVIVPGCGTGRVFVGQRKDPFVVNLGETFDLANYKHPVGEQYAASAQDDLAGKNVTSIVWEIRSACLTNGNDPVIGAWTTSYLGSGNNNDIHYKQVSRLANPLVNELVIGLKDKDTFNMSVPKNDAQFATYVTNPTVPALIQALFPDVKAPTKIPRTDLVAVFLTGISGINAPAHLTTPSEEMRLNTSIPVTPYGSQNRLGVIGGDKAGYPNGRRPGDDVVDITLRVAEGRLYALGLYGKPSDAPAGLLDLTDGAYTDDTHYLNVFPYVKPPLSDSHQPIHE
;
A
#
# COMPACT_ATOMS: atom_id res chain seq x y z
N MET A 1 22.34 1.29 -0.16
CA MET A 1 21.07 1.66 0.50
C MET A 1 21.40 2.41 1.78
N THR A 2 20.72 3.51 2.05
CA THR A 2 21.04 4.41 3.18
C THR A 2 19.83 4.51 4.09
N LEU A 3 20.03 4.35 5.39
CA LEU A 3 19.05 4.69 6.41
C LEU A 3 19.21 6.16 6.77
N VAL A 4 18.18 6.96 6.54
CA VAL A 4 18.14 8.35 6.99
C VAL A 4 17.34 8.42 8.27
N THR A 5 17.96 8.89 9.36
CA THR A 5 17.31 9.09 10.65
C THR A 5 17.20 10.58 10.92
N TYR A 6 16.06 11.05 11.41
CA TYR A 6 15.88 12.45 11.81
C TYR A 6 15.96 12.54 13.33
N GLY A 7 17.03 13.15 13.84
CA GLY A 7 17.21 13.42 15.27
C GLY A 7 17.10 14.91 15.60
N ALA A 8 17.31 15.26 16.87
CA ALA A 8 17.32 16.66 17.33
C ALA A 8 18.34 17.55 16.59
N ASN A 9 19.36 16.96 15.97
CA ASN A 9 20.42 17.64 15.23
C ASN A 9 20.22 17.65 13.70
N GLY A 10 19.04 17.25 13.20
CA GLY A 10 18.74 17.13 11.76
C GLY A 10 18.88 15.71 11.22
N PRO A 11 18.77 15.53 9.88
CA PRO A 11 18.93 14.22 9.23
C PRO A 11 20.36 13.71 9.36
N SER A 12 20.50 12.46 9.81
CA SER A 12 21.73 11.68 9.76
C SER A 12 21.53 10.52 8.79
N GLU A 13 22.36 10.48 7.76
CA GLU A 13 22.40 9.40 6.79
C GLU A 13 23.43 8.35 7.20
N THR A 14 23.00 7.11 7.35
CA THR A 14 23.87 5.96 7.62
C THR A 14 23.71 4.93 6.52
N LEU A 15 24.78 4.64 5.79
CA LEU A 15 24.78 3.54 4.82
C LEU A 15 24.51 2.22 5.55
N LEU A 16 23.52 1.47 5.09
CA LEU A 16 23.31 0.11 5.56
C LEU A 16 24.44 -0.76 5.06
N LYS A 17 24.98 -1.58 5.96
CA LYS A 17 26.12 -2.45 5.69
C LYS A 17 25.80 -3.89 6.07
N ASP A 18 26.43 -4.84 5.41
CA ASP A 18 26.46 -6.23 5.90
C ASP A 18 27.40 -6.40 7.11
N LYS A 19 27.50 -7.62 7.62
CA LYS A 19 28.43 -8.00 8.71
C LYS A 19 29.92 -7.80 8.34
N SER A 20 30.23 -7.72 7.05
CA SER A 20 31.59 -7.50 6.52
C SER A 20 31.90 -6.02 6.25
N GLY A 21 30.93 -5.12 6.47
CA GLY A 21 31.06 -3.68 6.25
C GLY A 21 30.76 -3.21 4.81
N GLN A 22 30.30 -4.09 3.92
CA GLN A 22 29.95 -3.75 2.53
C GLN A 22 28.60 -3.03 2.47
N SER A 23 28.51 -1.98 1.66
CA SER A 23 27.29 -1.18 1.45
C SER A 23 26.69 -1.33 0.05
N ASN A 24 27.32 -2.13 -0.80
CA ASN A 24 26.88 -2.46 -2.15
C ASN A 24 26.40 -3.90 -2.19
N PHE A 25 25.12 -4.08 -2.53
CA PHE A 25 24.48 -5.38 -2.59
C PHE A 25 24.18 -5.73 -4.04
N GLN A 26 24.53 -6.95 -4.45
CA GLN A 26 24.18 -7.43 -5.79
C GLN A 26 22.70 -7.81 -5.83
N LYS A 27 22.05 -7.56 -6.97
CA LYS A 27 20.71 -8.08 -7.27
C LYS A 27 20.84 -9.26 -8.25
N PRO A 28 19.89 -10.22 -8.25
CA PRO A 28 19.86 -11.24 -9.29
C PRO A 28 19.62 -10.58 -10.66
N VAL A 29 20.10 -11.24 -11.71
CA VAL A 29 19.66 -10.89 -13.07
C VAL A 29 18.15 -11.16 -13.17
N ASP A 30 17.46 -10.41 -14.03
CA ASP A 30 16.03 -10.63 -14.24
C ASP A 30 15.81 -11.99 -14.92
N ARG A 31 14.64 -12.60 -14.74
CA ARG A 31 14.36 -13.94 -15.28
C ARG A 31 14.28 -13.86 -16.80
N ILE A 32 15.22 -14.55 -17.46
CA ILE A 32 15.39 -14.59 -18.92
C ILE A 32 15.18 -16.02 -19.46
N GLY A 33 14.17 -16.71 -18.94
CA GLY A 33 13.80 -18.07 -19.29
C GLY A 33 14.53 -19.20 -18.56
N ASP A 34 13.84 -20.33 -18.44
CA ASP A 34 14.26 -21.49 -17.64
C ASP A 34 15.45 -22.25 -18.24
N LYS A 35 15.70 -22.14 -19.55
CA LYS A 35 16.92 -22.70 -20.14
C LYS A 35 18.18 -21.96 -19.67
N SER A 36 18.07 -20.66 -19.46
CA SER A 36 19.15 -19.80 -19.00
C SER A 36 19.34 -19.95 -17.49
N ILE A 37 18.24 -20.02 -16.74
CA ILE A 37 18.23 -20.10 -15.26
C ILE A 37 17.16 -21.12 -14.81
N PRO A 38 17.47 -22.43 -14.74
CA PRO A 38 16.49 -23.50 -14.49
C PRO A 38 15.75 -23.42 -13.16
N ASP A 39 16.41 -22.93 -12.11
CA ASP A 39 15.81 -22.71 -10.79
C ASP A 39 15.99 -21.24 -10.40
N TYR A 40 15.22 -20.38 -11.06
CA TYR A 40 15.23 -18.95 -10.75
C TYR A 40 14.92 -18.66 -9.27
N PRO A 41 13.94 -19.32 -8.62
CA PRO A 41 13.70 -19.12 -7.19
C PRO A 41 14.93 -19.36 -6.31
N ALA A 42 15.64 -20.48 -6.46
CA ALA A 42 16.84 -20.76 -5.68
C ALA A 42 17.99 -19.80 -6.04
N TYR A 43 18.17 -19.49 -7.33
CA TYR A 43 19.14 -18.50 -7.78
C TYR A 43 18.90 -17.13 -7.13
N ALA A 44 17.67 -16.62 -7.19
CA ALA A 44 17.32 -15.32 -6.62
C ALA A 44 17.43 -15.30 -5.09
N ALA A 45 17.15 -16.42 -4.40
CA ALA A 45 17.28 -16.53 -2.95
C ALA A 45 18.72 -16.29 -2.47
N ALA A 46 19.73 -16.65 -3.29
CA ALA A 46 21.14 -16.40 -3.00
C ALA A 46 21.52 -14.90 -2.97
N PHE A 47 20.63 -14.00 -3.42
CA PHE A 47 20.79 -12.54 -3.38
C PHE A 47 19.97 -11.90 -2.25
N THR A 48 19.60 -12.68 -1.25
CA THR A 48 19.15 -12.15 0.04
C THR A 48 20.37 -11.78 0.87
N HIS A 49 20.41 -10.53 1.34
CA HIS A 49 21.55 -10.02 2.11
C HIS A 49 21.14 -9.75 3.57
N ASP A 50 21.94 -10.26 4.49
CA ASP A 50 21.90 -9.82 5.90
C ASP A 50 22.44 -8.39 5.98
N VAL A 51 21.70 -7.50 6.63
CA VAL A 51 22.11 -6.11 6.88
C VAL A 51 22.15 -5.81 8.36
N ILE A 52 23.09 -4.96 8.77
CA ILE A 52 23.10 -4.36 10.10
C ILE A 52 22.22 -3.12 10.07
N VAL A 53 21.15 -3.16 10.86
CA VAL A 53 20.29 -2.02 11.16
C VAL A 53 20.92 -1.28 12.35
N PRO A 54 21.44 -0.06 12.15
CA PRO A 54 22.12 0.71 13.20
C PRO A 54 21.28 0.84 14.48
N GLY A 55 21.89 0.63 15.64
CA GLY A 55 21.20 0.70 16.94
C GLY A 55 20.18 -0.42 17.20
N CYS A 56 20.00 -1.35 16.27
CA CYS A 56 19.00 -2.39 16.35
C CYS A 56 19.64 -3.79 16.36
N GLY A 57 20.32 -4.19 15.28
CA GLY A 57 20.83 -5.56 15.12
C GLY A 57 20.83 -5.97 13.65
N THR A 58 20.53 -7.24 13.35
CA THR A 58 20.46 -7.74 11.96
C THR A 58 19.04 -7.67 11.41
N GLY A 59 18.93 -7.35 10.12
CA GLY A 59 17.74 -7.48 9.28
C GLY A 59 18.10 -8.12 7.94
N ARG A 60 17.15 -8.23 7.02
CA ARG A 60 17.37 -8.77 5.66
C ARG A 60 16.89 -7.81 4.60
N VAL A 61 17.58 -7.80 3.46
CA VAL A 61 17.16 -7.06 2.26
C VAL A 61 17.22 -7.95 1.03
N PHE A 62 16.24 -7.76 0.14
CA PHE A 62 16.19 -8.34 -1.19
C PHE A 62 15.84 -7.24 -2.19
N VAL A 63 16.57 -7.22 -3.30
CA VAL A 63 16.23 -6.41 -4.47
C VAL A 63 16.26 -7.33 -5.67
N GLY A 64 15.18 -7.38 -6.45
CA GLY A 64 15.12 -8.23 -7.64
C GLY A 64 13.73 -8.34 -8.24
N GLN A 65 13.64 -8.94 -9.41
CA GLN A 65 12.38 -9.14 -10.12
C GLN A 65 11.47 -10.12 -9.36
N ARG A 66 10.17 -9.79 -9.23
CA ARG A 66 9.12 -10.62 -8.63
C ARG A 66 7.83 -10.47 -9.43
N LYS A 67 6.88 -11.41 -9.28
CA LYS A 67 5.51 -11.22 -9.78
C LYS A 67 4.95 -9.97 -9.10
N ASP A 68 4.26 -9.11 -9.84
CA ASP A 68 3.57 -7.97 -9.25
C ASP A 68 2.64 -8.45 -8.11
N PRO A 69 2.85 -7.95 -6.87
CA PRO A 69 2.05 -8.33 -5.73
C PRO A 69 0.76 -7.52 -5.61
N PHE A 70 0.58 -6.46 -6.41
CA PHE A 70 -0.67 -5.70 -6.41
C PHE A 70 -1.71 -6.41 -7.28
N VAL A 71 -2.97 -6.39 -6.84
CA VAL A 71 -4.10 -7.02 -7.52
C VAL A 71 -5.18 -5.95 -7.66
N VAL A 72 -5.67 -5.77 -8.89
CA VAL A 72 -6.67 -4.75 -9.22
C VAL A 72 -7.22 -4.96 -10.63
N ASN A 73 -8.50 -4.70 -10.80
CA ASN A 73 -9.13 -4.49 -12.11
C ASN A 73 -8.92 -3.02 -12.52
N LEU A 74 -7.75 -2.70 -13.10
CA LEU A 74 -7.35 -1.33 -13.44
C LEU A 74 -8.32 -0.70 -14.44
N GLY A 75 -8.71 -1.45 -15.47
CA GLY A 75 -9.57 -0.96 -16.53
C GLY A 75 -10.86 -0.36 -15.99
N GLU A 76 -11.64 -1.15 -15.27
CA GLU A 76 -12.93 -0.68 -14.73
C GLU A 76 -12.74 0.28 -13.53
N THR A 77 -11.70 0.08 -12.70
CA THR A 77 -11.42 0.98 -11.57
C THR A 77 -11.07 2.39 -12.03
N PHE A 78 -10.26 2.53 -13.09
CA PHE A 78 -9.82 3.84 -13.60
C PHE A 78 -10.71 4.38 -14.71
N ASP A 79 -11.57 3.56 -15.34
CA ASP A 79 -12.72 4.00 -16.12
C ASP A 79 -13.89 4.36 -15.19
N LEU A 80 -13.66 5.29 -14.26
CA LEU A 80 -14.70 5.83 -13.38
C LEU A 80 -15.40 4.80 -12.47
N ALA A 81 -14.72 3.71 -12.07
CA ALA A 81 -15.31 2.62 -11.27
C ALA A 81 -16.48 1.89 -11.97
N ASN A 82 -16.37 1.69 -13.28
CA ASN A 82 -17.39 1.09 -14.15
C ASN A 82 -17.40 -0.46 -14.07
N TYR A 83 -17.68 -1.00 -12.89
CA TYR A 83 -17.68 -2.45 -12.67
C TYR A 83 -18.93 -3.14 -13.21
N LYS A 84 -18.76 -4.28 -13.87
CA LYS A 84 -19.91 -5.07 -14.36
C LYS A 84 -20.78 -5.63 -13.22
N HIS A 85 -20.14 -6.08 -12.14
CA HIS A 85 -20.80 -6.66 -10.97
C HIS A 85 -20.23 -6.05 -9.68
N PRO A 86 -20.57 -4.78 -9.37
CA PRO A 86 -19.91 -4.01 -8.31
C PRO A 86 -20.24 -4.48 -6.89
N VAL A 87 -21.27 -5.31 -6.69
CA VAL A 87 -21.83 -5.61 -5.36
C VAL A 87 -22.06 -7.10 -5.16
N GLY A 88 -21.46 -7.65 -4.12
CA GLY A 88 -21.67 -8.99 -3.62
C GLY A 88 -20.37 -9.80 -3.60
N GLU A 89 -20.12 -10.49 -2.49
CA GLU A 89 -18.91 -11.29 -2.30
C GLU A 89 -18.77 -12.41 -3.34
N GLN A 90 -19.89 -12.93 -3.87
CA GLN A 90 -19.87 -13.90 -4.97
C GLN A 90 -19.24 -13.37 -6.27
N TYR A 91 -19.08 -12.05 -6.40
CA TYR A 91 -18.45 -11.40 -7.54
C TYR A 91 -17.02 -10.95 -7.26
N ALA A 92 -16.48 -11.19 -6.06
CA ALA A 92 -15.14 -10.74 -5.68
C ALA A 92 -14.04 -11.30 -6.59
N ALA A 93 -14.27 -12.44 -7.25
CA ALA A 93 -13.36 -13.06 -8.22
C ALA A 93 -13.96 -13.09 -9.65
N SER A 94 -14.81 -12.12 -10.00
CA SER A 94 -15.51 -12.09 -11.28
C SER A 94 -14.82 -11.29 -12.39
N ALA A 95 -13.76 -10.54 -12.06
CA ALA A 95 -12.98 -9.74 -12.98
C ALA A 95 -11.52 -10.21 -13.06
N GLN A 96 -10.79 -9.68 -14.04
CA GLN A 96 -9.37 -9.98 -14.20
C GLN A 96 -8.51 -9.06 -13.33
N ASP A 97 -7.45 -9.61 -12.76
CA ASP A 97 -6.33 -8.83 -12.25
C ASP A 97 -5.46 -8.40 -13.43
N ASP A 98 -5.46 -7.11 -13.76
CA ASP A 98 -4.72 -6.56 -14.90
C ASP A 98 -3.19 -6.65 -14.73
N LEU A 99 -2.74 -6.92 -13.50
CA LEU A 99 -1.33 -7.11 -13.14
C LEU A 99 -0.94 -8.59 -13.03
N ALA A 100 -1.88 -9.53 -13.24
CA ALA A 100 -1.66 -10.97 -13.05
C ALA A 100 -0.48 -11.52 -13.86
N GLY A 101 -0.27 -10.97 -15.05
CA GLY A 101 0.79 -11.33 -16.00
C GLY A 101 2.06 -10.47 -15.92
N LYS A 102 2.20 -9.62 -14.90
CA LYS A 102 3.29 -8.63 -14.82
C LYS A 102 4.34 -9.00 -13.78
N ASN A 103 5.58 -8.62 -14.08
CA ASN A 103 6.72 -8.68 -13.19
C ASN A 103 7.19 -7.26 -12.86
N VAL A 104 7.61 -7.03 -11.63
CA VAL A 104 8.16 -5.75 -11.16
C VAL A 104 9.49 -5.97 -10.43
N THR A 105 10.34 -4.93 -10.40
CA THR A 105 11.48 -4.93 -9.49
C THR A 105 10.99 -4.59 -8.09
N SER A 106 11.17 -5.52 -7.16
CA SER A 106 10.79 -5.35 -5.76
C SER A 106 12.01 -5.01 -4.92
N ILE A 107 11.80 -4.13 -3.93
CA ILE A 107 12.74 -3.88 -2.83
C ILE A 107 12.01 -4.32 -1.56
N VAL A 108 12.52 -5.35 -0.89
CA VAL A 108 11.90 -5.94 0.30
C VAL A 108 12.87 -5.91 1.47
N TRP A 109 12.39 -5.42 2.61
CA TRP A 109 13.17 -5.27 3.83
C TRP A 109 12.48 -6.02 4.95
N GLU A 110 13.27 -6.72 5.76
CA GLU A 110 12.83 -7.29 7.01
C GLU A 110 13.62 -6.63 8.15
N ILE A 111 12.90 -5.85 8.95
CA ILE A 111 13.44 -5.12 10.10
C ILE A 111 12.58 -5.47 11.31
N ARG A 112 13.21 -5.63 12.47
CA ARG A 112 12.48 -5.82 13.72
C ARG A 112 11.64 -4.58 14.04
N SER A 113 10.36 -4.76 14.33
CA SER A 113 9.41 -3.67 14.59
C SER A 113 9.84 -2.73 15.71
N ALA A 114 10.44 -3.28 16.78
CA ALA A 114 10.99 -2.51 17.90
C ALA A 114 12.06 -1.48 17.49
N CYS A 115 12.59 -1.58 16.28
CA CYS A 115 13.60 -0.68 15.74
C CYS A 115 13.00 0.44 14.86
N LEU A 116 11.68 0.42 14.66
CA LEU A 116 10.95 1.40 13.85
C LEU A 116 10.16 2.38 14.72
N THR A 117 9.86 2.02 15.97
CA THR A 117 9.08 2.82 16.91
C THR A 117 9.93 3.88 17.62
N ASN A 118 9.30 4.98 18.03
CA ASN A 118 9.96 6.06 18.79
C ASN A 118 9.38 6.18 20.20
N GLY A 119 10.22 5.95 21.22
CA GLY A 119 9.79 5.99 22.61
C GLY A 119 8.70 4.97 22.91
N ASN A 120 7.58 5.43 23.47
CA ASN A 120 6.44 4.58 23.84
C ASN A 120 5.31 4.60 22.80
N ASP A 121 5.47 5.27 21.65
CA ASP A 121 4.47 5.25 20.59
C ASP A 121 4.71 4.02 19.68
N PRO A 122 3.79 3.02 19.68
CA PRO A 122 3.97 1.82 18.87
C PRO A 122 3.61 2.03 17.40
N VAL A 123 3.10 3.21 17.03
CA VAL A 123 2.67 3.52 15.66
C VAL A 123 3.80 4.14 14.87
N ILE A 124 4.04 3.58 13.69
CA ILE A 124 4.94 4.14 12.68
C ILE A 124 4.12 4.63 11.49
N GLY A 125 4.58 5.72 10.85
CA GLY A 125 4.06 6.19 9.57
C GLY A 125 5.11 6.01 8.48
N ALA A 126 4.70 5.54 7.31
CA ALA A 126 5.57 5.39 6.15
C ALA A 126 4.89 5.89 4.88
N TRP A 127 5.67 6.46 3.98
CA TRP A 127 5.28 6.75 2.60
C TRP A 127 6.48 6.54 1.69
N THR A 128 6.22 6.33 0.41
CA THR A 128 7.26 6.17 -0.60
C THR A 128 7.28 7.39 -1.50
N THR A 129 8.46 7.72 -2.03
CA THR A 129 8.64 8.82 -2.99
C THR A 129 9.52 8.35 -4.13
N SER A 130 9.39 9.00 -5.29
CA SER A 130 10.31 8.83 -6.42
C SER A 130 10.83 10.19 -6.86
N TYR A 131 12.12 10.22 -7.19
CA TYR A 131 12.80 11.43 -7.65
C TYR A 131 13.32 11.23 -9.07
N LEU A 132 13.12 12.23 -9.91
CA LEU A 132 13.73 12.31 -11.23
C LEU A 132 14.91 13.26 -11.19
N GLY A 133 16.07 12.79 -11.62
CA GLY A 133 17.27 13.60 -11.82
C GLY A 133 17.19 14.34 -13.15
N SER A 134 17.50 15.63 -13.15
CA SER A 134 17.64 16.45 -14.35
C SER A 134 18.90 17.30 -14.26
N GLY A 135 19.68 17.38 -15.34
CA GLY A 135 20.95 18.10 -15.36
C GLY A 135 21.97 17.45 -16.29
N ASN A 136 23.22 17.89 -16.21
CA ASN A 136 24.33 17.24 -16.92
C ASN A 136 25.07 16.27 -15.97
N ASN A 137 26.00 15.47 -16.50
CA ASN A 137 26.73 14.45 -15.72
C ASN A 137 27.45 14.97 -14.47
N ASN A 138 27.72 16.29 -14.38
CA ASN A 138 28.44 16.90 -13.26
C ASN A 138 27.52 17.66 -12.29
N ASP A 139 26.24 17.83 -12.62
CA ASP A 139 25.28 18.62 -11.84
C ASP A 139 23.85 18.09 -12.05
N ILE A 140 23.53 16.97 -11.38
CA ILE A 140 22.21 16.34 -11.42
C ILE A 140 21.36 16.85 -10.26
N HIS A 141 20.27 17.54 -10.57
CA HIS A 141 19.28 18.00 -9.59
C HIS A 141 18.11 17.02 -9.52
N TYR A 142 17.84 16.48 -8.35
CA TYR A 142 16.72 15.57 -8.12
C TYR A 142 15.47 16.33 -7.70
N LYS A 143 14.34 16.03 -8.34
CA LYS A 143 13.02 16.54 -7.96
C LYS A 143 12.07 15.39 -7.70
N GLN A 144 11.28 15.48 -6.63
CA GLN A 144 10.23 14.51 -6.38
C GLN A 144 9.18 14.61 -7.48
N VAL A 145 8.81 13.47 -8.06
CA VAL A 145 7.80 13.39 -9.14
C VAL A 145 6.62 12.52 -8.78
N SER A 146 6.70 11.78 -7.67
CA SER A 146 5.64 10.92 -7.18
C SER A 146 5.81 10.67 -5.68
N ARG A 147 4.68 10.45 -5.01
CA ARG A 147 4.62 9.85 -3.69
C ARG A 147 3.37 9.00 -3.53
N LEU A 148 3.42 8.02 -2.65
CA LEU A 148 2.28 7.18 -2.29
C LEU A 148 2.49 6.54 -0.93
N ALA A 149 1.44 6.50 -0.11
CA ALA A 149 1.38 5.63 1.07
C ALA A 149 0.20 4.66 1.03
N ASN A 150 -1.03 5.18 1.07
CA ASN A 150 -2.25 4.41 0.96
C ASN A 150 -2.61 4.21 -0.51
N PRO A 151 -2.88 2.97 -0.94
CA PRO A 151 -3.35 2.70 -2.30
C PRO A 151 -4.58 3.53 -2.64
N LEU A 152 -4.68 3.93 -3.91
CA LEU A 152 -5.81 4.66 -4.49
C LEU A 152 -5.98 6.11 -4.02
N VAL A 153 -5.20 6.60 -3.06
CA VAL A 153 -5.29 8.02 -2.67
C VAL A 153 -4.86 8.92 -3.81
N ASN A 154 -3.69 8.68 -4.39
CA ASN A 154 -3.25 9.47 -5.54
C ASN A 154 -4.16 9.19 -6.75
N GLU A 155 -4.58 7.95 -6.96
CA GLU A 155 -5.29 7.52 -8.16
C GLU A 155 -6.73 8.03 -8.22
N LEU A 156 -7.50 7.85 -7.13
CA LEU A 156 -8.96 8.07 -7.07
C LEU A 156 -9.40 9.17 -6.11
N VAL A 157 -8.62 9.46 -5.06
CA VAL A 157 -9.02 10.47 -4.06
C VAL A 157 -8.59 11.86 -4.50
N ILE A 158 -7.32 12.03 -4.88
CA ILE A 158 -6.78 13.31 -5.33
C ILE A 158 -7.27 13.63 -6.74
N GLY A 159 -7.95 14.77 -6.88
CA GLY A 159 -8.45 15.25 -8.15
C GLY A 159 -7.33 15.57 -9.15
N LEU A 160 -7.61 15.34 -10.43
CA LEU A 160 -6.64 15.51 -11.52
C LEU A 160 -5.94 16.88 -11.51
N LYS A 161 -6.67 17.95 -11.17
CA LYS A 161 -6.14 19.32 -11.11
C LYS A 161 -4.96 19.46 -10.14
N ASP A 162 -4.99 18.75 -9.01
CA ASP A 162 -4.00 18.90 -7.94
C ASP A 162 -3.08 17.67 -7.81
N LYS A 163 -3.22 16.67 -8.68
CA LYS A 163 -2.46 15.42 -8.66
C LYS A 163 -0.95 15.65 -8.77
N ASP A 164 -0.51 16.52 -9.69
CA ASP A 164 0.91 16.88 -9.80
C ASP A 164 1.42 17.60 -8.55
N THR A 165 0.62 18.50 -7.98
CA THR A 165 0.96 19.20 -6.72
C THR A 165 1.05 18.22 -5.56
N PHE A 166 0.14 17.25 -5.47
CA PHE A 166 0.19 16.17 -4.47
C PHE A 166 1.47 15.34 -4.63
N ASN A 167 1.78 14.91 -5.85
CA ASN A 167 2.97 14.11 -6.16
C ASN A 167 4.29 14.82 -5.84
N MET A 168 4.34 16.15 -5.97
CA MET A 168 5.50 16.99 -5.62
C MET A 168 5.52 17.47 -4.15
N SER A 169 4.46 17.20 -3.37
CA SER A 169 4.35 17.61 -1.96
C SER A 169 4.90 16.56 -1.00
N VAL A 170 4.93 16.87 0.30
CA VAL A 170 5.30 15.96 1.39
C VAL A 170 4.15 15.85 2.40
N PRO A 171 4.00 14.72 3.12
CA PRO A 171 2.79 14.46 3.90
C PRO A 171 2.43 15.52 4.95
N LYS A 172 3.44 16.17 5.57
CA LYS A 172 3.22 17.28 6.51
C LYS A 172 2.44 18.48 5.93
N ASN A 173 2.31 18.57 4.61
CA ASN A 173 1.59 19.66 3.93
C ASN A 173 0.19 19.22 3.43
N ASP A 174 -0.30 18.03 3.82
CA ASP A 174 -1.50 17.43 3.21
C ASP A 174 -2.81 18.11 3.56
N ALA A 175 -2.81 19.02 4.54
CA ALA A 175 -3.98 19.86 4.84
C ALA A 175 -4.48 20.62 3.59
N GLN A 176 -3.60 20.95 2.65
CA GLN A 176 -3.98 21.61 1.38
C GLN A 176 -4.87 20.74 0.47
N PHE A 177 -4.90 19.42 0.69
CA PHE A 177 -5.68 18.44 -0.08
C PHE A 177 -6.88 17.89 0.71
N ALA A 178 -7.11 18.36 1.94
CA ALA A 178 -8.08 17.77 2.87
C ALA A 178 -9.50 17.64 2.28
N THR A 179 -9.91 18.58 1.41
CA THR A 179 -11.22 18.58 0.74
C THR A 179 -11.51 17.28 0.00
N TYR A 180 -10.50 16.65 -0.63
CA TYR A 180 -10.66 15.40 -1.37
C TYR A 180 -11.03 14.22 -0.45
N VAL A 181 -10.53 14.24 0.78
CA VAL A 181 -10.83 13.20 1.79
C VAL A 181 -12.14 13.52 2.51
N THR A 182 -12.37 14.77 2.88
CA THR A 182 -13.57 15.17 3.63
C THR A 182 -14.83 15.22 2.76
N ASN A 183 -14.70 15.43 1.45
CA ASN A 183 -15.79 15.53 0.48
C ASN A 183 -15.46 14.68 -0.76
N PRO A 184 -15.39 13.35 -0.62
CA PRO A 184 -14.92 12.48 -1.71
C PRO A 184 -15.91 12.46 -2.87
N THR A 185 -15.38 12.44 -4.09
CA THR A 185 -16.17 12.36 -5.33
C THR A 185 -16.55 10.92 -5.69
N VAL A 186 -15.72 9.94 -5.30
CA VAL A 186 -15.90 8.52 -5.68
C VAL A 186 -17.28 7.97 -5.31
N PRO A 187 -17.82 8.15 -4.08
CA PRO A 187 -19.17 7.66 -3.76
C PRO A 187 -20.28 8.29 -4.61
N ALA A 188 -20.16 9.59 -4.91
CA ALA A 188 -21.12 10.27 -5.76
C ALA A 188 -21.09 9.75 -7.21
N LEU A 189 -19.91 9.41 -7.72
CA LEU A 189 -19.72 8.79 -9.03
C LEU A 189 -20.28 7.36 -9.06
N ILE A 190 -19.99 6.55 -8.04
CA ILE A 190 -20.56 5.20 -7.88
C ILE A 190 -22.09 5.26 -7.90
N GLN A 191 -22.71 6.17 -7.13
CA GLN A 191 -24.17 6.33 -7.16
C GLN A 191 -24.70 6.75 -8.54
N ALA A 192 -23.96 7.58 -9.28
CA ALA A 192 -24.37 7.99 -10.62
C ALA A 192 -24.36 6.83 -11.63
N LEU A 193 -23.41 5.91 -11.50
CA LEU A 193 -23.27 4.71 -12.35
C LEU A 193 -24.17 3.56 -11.89
N PHE A 194 -24.34 3.40 -10.59
CA PHE A 194 -25.12 2.35 -9.94
C PHE A 194 -26.15 2.97 -8.99
N PRO A 195 -27.32 3.39 -9.48
CA PRO A 195 -28.31 4.14 -8.69
C PRO A 195 -28.79 3.48 -7.40
N ASP A 196 -28.65 2.16 -7.27
CA ASP A 196 -29.02 1.40 -6.07
C ASP A 196 -27.94 1.45 -4.97
N VAL A 197 -26.71 1.85 -5.32
CA VAL A 197 -25.60 2.09 -4.39
C VAL A 197 -25.63 3.56 -3.99
N LYS A 198 -26.35 3.86 -2.90
CA LYS A 198 -26.54 5.22 -2.39
C LYS A 198 -25.32 5.72 -1.61
N ALA A 199 -24.71 6.79 -2.12
CA ALA A 199 -23.59 7.49 -1.53
C ALA A 199 -23.87 7.90 -0.07
N PRO A 200 -22.83 7.91 0.81
CA PRO A 200 -22.95 8.45 2.15
C PRO A 200 -23.40 9.91 2.15
N THR A 201 -24.35 10.24 3.01
CA THR A 201 -24.97 11.57 3.08
C THR A 201 -24.27 12.50 4.08
N LYS A 202 -23.53 11.94 5.04
CA LYS A 202 -22.83 12.72 6.07
C LYS A 202 -21.47 13.21 5.57
N ILE A 203 -21.42 14.51 5.33
CA ILE A 203 -20.21 15.29 4.99
C ILE A 203 -19.97 16.32 6.11
N PRO A 204 -18.72 16.58 6.52
CA PRO A 204 -17.47 15.96 6.06
C PRO A 204 -17.30 14.50 6.52
N ARG A 205 -16.56 13.70 5.72
CA ARG A 205 -16.23 12.29 5.97
C ARG A 205 -15.12 12.11 7.01
N THR A 206 -15.48 12.17 8.28
CA THR A 206 -14.52 12.01 9.40
C THR A 206 -13.93 10.60 9.50
N ASP A 207 -14.64 9.61 8.98
CA ASP A 207 -14.18 8.23 8.86
C ASP A 207 -13.04 8.08 7.83
N LEU A 208 -13.14 8.75 6.68
CA LEU A 208 -12.06 8.77 5.68
C LEU A 208 -10.85 9.58 6.15
N VAL A 209 -11.08 10.67 6.90
CA VAL A 209 -9.99 11.40 7.58
C VAL A 209 -9.25 10.46 8.54
N ALA A 210 -9.98 9.63 9.28
CA ALA A 210 -9.37 8.64 10.17
C ALA A 210 -8.58 7.58 9.41
N VAL A 211 -9.12 7.05 8.32
CA VAL A 211 -8.43 6.01 7.53
C VAL A 211 -7.18 6.54 6.86
N PHE A 212 -7.25 7.69 6.19
CA PHE A 212 -6.16 8.14 5.31
C PHE A 212 -5.19 9.12 5.96
N LEU A 213 -5.58 9.87 7.00
CA LEU A 213 -4.79 11.01 7.49
C LEU A 213 -4.36 10.89 8.96
N THR A 214 -5.25 10.41 9.84
CA THR A 214 -5.01 10.47 11.30
C THR A 214 -4.78 9.10 11.95
N GLY A 215 -5.19 8.03 11.29
CA GLY A 215 -5.34 6.71 11.90
C GLY A 215 -6.67 6.53 12.64
N ILE A 216 -7.09 5.29 12.78
CA ILE A 216 -8.27 4.83 13.52
C ILE A 216 -7.90 4.65 14.99
N SER A 217 -8.71 5.22 15.89
CA SER A 217 -8.48 5.12 17.34
C SER A 217 -8.49 3.66 17.81
N GLY A 218 -7.49 3.29 18.62
CA GLY A 218 -7.32 1.92 19.10
C GLY A 218 -6.79 0.93 18.05
N ILE A 219 -6.54 1.38 16.81
CA ILE A 219 -5.93 0.58 15.74
C ILE A 219 -4.55 1.16 15.42
N ASN A 220 -4.48 2.26 14.67
CA ASN A 220 -3.24 2.81 14.12
C ASN A 220 -3.14 4.34 14.24
N ALA A 221 -3.98 4.98 15.06
CA ALA A 221 -3.79 6.38 15.43
C ALA A 221 -2.54 6.54 16.32
N PRO A 222 -1.57 7.39 15.97
CA PRO A 222 -0.37 7.60 16.77
C PRO A 222 -0.73 8.27 18.10
N ALA A 223 0.08 8.01 19.14
CA ALA A 223 -0.13 8.59 20.46
C ALA A 223 0.00 10.12 20.45
N HIS A 224 0.86 10.65 19.57
CA HIS A 224 1.10 12.08 19.40
C HIS A 224 1.01 12.51 17.94
N LEU A 225 -0.21 12.54 17.40
CA LEU A 225 -0.46 13.10 16.07
C LEU A 225 -0.17 14.61 16.06
N THR A 226 0.79 15.04 15.23
CA THR A 226 1.15 16.45 15.05
C THR A 226 0.43 17.08 13.86
N THR A 227 0.29 16.34 12.77
CA THR A 227 -0.37 16.79 11.54
C THR A 227 -1.12 15.62 10.90
N PRO A 228 -2.39 15.78 10.49
CA PRO A 228 -3.06 14.82 9.62
C PRO A 228 -2.34 14.73 8.27
N SER A 229 -1.93 13.53 7.88
CA SER A 229 -1.06 13.32 6.74
C SER A 229 -1.26 11.94 6.11
N GLU A 230 -1.16 11.89 4.78
CA GLU A 230 -1.27 10.68 3.98
C GLU A 230 -0.04 9.80 4.22
N GLU A 231 -0.18 8.86 5.17
CA GLU A 231 0.86 7.94 5.60
C GLU A 231 0.25 6.56 5.85
N MET A 232 0.97 5.50 5.48
CA MET A 232 0.64 4.12 5.85
C MET A 232 1.02 3.93 7.31
N ARG A 233 0.01 3.82 8.18
CA ARG A 233 0.23 3.74 9.63
C ARG A 233 0.16 2.31 10.13
N LEU A 234 1.23 1.84 10.75
CA LEU A 234 1.30 0.51 11.36
C LEU A 234 1.49 0.64 12.87
N ASN A 235 0.53 0.16 13.65
CA ASN A 235 0.69 -0.10 15.06
C ASN A 235 1.35 -1.46 15.27
N THR A 236 2.62 -1.41 15.66
CA THR A 236 3.47 -2.59 15.86
C THR A 236 3.15 -3.39 17.12
N SER A 237 2.27 -2.88 18.00
CA SER A 237 1.81 -3.59 19.20
C SER A 237 0.62 -4.52 18.95
N ILE A 238 -0.07 -4.37 17.80
CA ILE A 238 -1.15 -5.28 17.41
C ILE A 238 -0.54 -6.62 16.99
N PRO A 239 -0.97 -7.75 17.58
CA PRO A 239 -0.46 -9.07 17.22
C PRO A 239 -0.69 -9.36 15.73
N VAL A 240 0.33 -9.94 15.08
CA VAL A 240 0.23 -10.35 13.67
C VAL A 240 -0.75 -11.50 13.54
N THR A 241 -1.70 -11.38 12.61
CA THR A 241 -2.56 -12.51 12.21
C THR A 241 -1.76 -13.50 11.37
N PRO A 242 -1.65 -14.77 11.80
CA PRO A 242 -0.86 -15.77 11.09
C PRO A 242 -1.30 -15.99 9.64
N TYR A 243 -0.36 -16.36 8.78
CA TYR A 243 -0.65 -16.83 7.43
C TYR A 243 -1.63 -18.00 7.44
N GLY A 244 -2.59 -18.00 6.52
CA GLY A 244 -3.73 -18.92 6.43
C GLY A 244 -4.89 -18.54 7.36
N SER A 245 -4.77 -17.48 8.16
CA SER A 245 -5.84 -16.97 9.03
C SER A 245 -6.11 -15.48 8.79
N GLN A 246 -5.44 -14.86 7.81
CA GLN A 246 -5.63 -13.45 7.50
C GLN A 246 -6.98 -13.24 6.82
N ASN A 247 -7.72 -12.24 7.27
CA ASN A 247 -8.91 -11.81 6.52
C ASN A 247 -8.48 -10.81 5.44
N ARG A 248 -8.77 -11.10 4.17
CA ARG A 248 -8.46 -10.21 3.04
C ARG A 248 -9.00 -8.79 3.21
N LEU A 249 -10.12 -8.64 3.95
CA LEU A 249 -10.76 -7.35 4.22
C LEU A 249 -10.19 -6.62 5.44
N GLY A 250 -9.09 -7.12 6.04
CA GLY A 250 -8.39 -6.47 7.14
C GLY A 250 -9.32 -6.04 8.27
N VAL A 251 -9.20 -4.76 8.70
CA VAL A 251 -9.92 -4.23 9.86
C VAL A 251 -11.44 -4.32 9.70
N ILE A 252 -11.97 -4.08 8.50
CA ILE A 252 -13.42 -4.16 8.26
C ILE A 252 -13.94 -5.61 8.19
N GLY A 253 -13.03 -6.58 8.00
CA GLY A 253 -13.27 -8.02 8.17
C GLY A 253 -13.06 -8.52 9.60
N GLY A 254 -12.78 -7.64 10.56
CA GLY A 254 -12.51 -7.98 11.97
C GLY A 254 -11.06 -8.33 12.28
N ASP A 255 -10.16 -8.27 11.29
CA ASP A 255 -8.74 -8.57 11.44
C ASP A 255 -7.94 -7.27 11.65
N LYS A 256 -7.66 -6.95 12.92
CA LYS A 256 -6.98 -5.70 13.30
C LYS A 256 -5.54 -5.59 12.80
N ALA A 257 -4.93 -6.69 12.35
CA ALA A 257 -3.57 -6.69 11.83
C ALA A 257 -3.50 -6.39 10.32
N GLY A 258 -4.64 -6.33 9.62
CA GLY A 258 -4.73 -5.96 8.21
C GLY A 258 -4.96 -4.47 8.00
N TYR A 259 -5.06 -4.08 6.73
CA TYR A 259 -5.30 -2.72 6.30
C TYR A 259 -6.52 -2.08 6.99
N PRO A 260 -6.42 -0.81 7.48
CA PRO A 260 -5.31 0.12 7.33
C PRO A 260 -4.19 0.05 8.41
N ASN A 261 -4.14 -0.97 9.26
CA ASN A 261 -3.03 -1.13 10.22
C ASN A 261 -1.77 -1.67 9.53
N GLY A 262 -1.09 -0.82 8.76
CA GLY A 262 -0.20 -1.26 7.71
C GLY A 262 -0.97 -1.86 6.55
N ARG A 263 -0.27 -2.46 5.60
CA ARG A 263 -0.87 -3.22 4.49
C ARG A 263 -0.11 -4.51 4.32
N ARG A 264 -0.79 -5.64 4.49
CA ARG A 264 -0.27 -6.95 4.12
C ARG A 264 -0.48 -7.14 2.62
N PRO A 265 0.37 -7.89 1.91
CA PRO A 265 0.16 -8.15 0.49
C PRO A 265 -1.21 -8.76 0.19
N GLY A 266 -1.71 -9.66 1.04
CA GLY A 266 -3.03 -10.29 0.92
C GLY A 266 -4.23 -9.46 1.38
N ASP A 267 -4.03 -8.20 1.79
CA ASP A 267 -5.16 -7.31 2.03
C ASP A 267 -5.70 -6.81 0.68
N ASP A 268 -7.00 -7.03 0.45
CA ASP A 268 -7.72 -6.60 -0.73
C ASP A 268 -8.10 -5.11 -0.61
N VAL A 269 -7.09 -4.28 -0.81
CA VAL A 269 -7.16 -2.85 -0.56
C VAL A 269 -8.13 -2.11 -1.47
N VAL A 270 -8.45 -2.65 -2.65
CA VAL A 270 -9.42 -2.04 -3.56
C VAL A 270 -10.82 -2.25 -2.99
N ASP A 271 -11.21 -3.49 -2.67
CA ASP A 271 -12.46 -3.81 -1.99
C ASP A 271 -12.61 -3.03 -0.67
N ILE A 272 -11.57 -3.02 0.17
CA ILE A 272 -11.61 -2.31 1.46
C ILE A 272 -11.83 -0.81 1.22
N THR A 273 -11.10 -0.20 0.29
CA THR A 273 -11.21 1.23 0.00
C THR A 273 -12.58 1.59 -0.56
N LEU A 274 -13.12 0.79 -1.50
CA LEU A 274 -14.47 1.00 -2.04
C LEU A 274 -15.53 0.91 -0.95
N ARG A 275 -15.50 -0.13 -0.11
CA ARG A 275 -16.47 -0.33 0.98
C ARG A 275 -16.38 0.79 2.02
N VAL A 276 -15.18 1.24 2.37
CA VAL A 276 -15.00 2.34 3.33
C VAL A 276 -15.38 3.69 2.71
N ALA A 277 -15.04 3.94 1.45
CA ALA A 277 -15.52 5.11 0.70
C ALA A 277 -17.06 5.15 0.65
N GLU A 278 -17.72 4.00 0.49
CA GLU A 278 -19.19 3.89 0.51
C GLU A 278 -19.79 3.86 1.94
N GLY A 279 -18.96 4.10 2.97
CA GLY A 279 -19.42 4.37 4.32
C GLY A 279 -19.58 3.14 5.21
N ARG A 280 -18.83 2.05 4.96
CA ARG A 280 -18.80 0.86 5.83
C ARG A 280 -18.61 1.20 7.31
N LEU A 281 -17.76 2.19 7.63
CA LEU A 281 -17.52 2.60 9.01
C LEU A 281 -18.72 3.32 9.66
N TYR A 282 -19.55 4.04 8.89
CA TYR A 282 -20.82 4.59 9.37
C TYR A 282 -21.88 3.49 9.53
N ALA A 283 -21.94 2.56 8.58
CA ALA A 283 -22.84 1.41 8.64
C ALA A 283 -22.58 0.51 9.85
N LEU A 284 -21.32 0.40 10.29
CA LEU A 284 -20.91 -0.28 11.52
C LEU A 284 -21.10 0.57 12.80
N GLY A 285 -21.58 1.82 12.68
CA GLY A 285 -21.81 2.70 13.82
C GLY A 285 -20.55 3.28 14.47
N LEU A 286 -19.41 3.25 13.78
CA LEU A 286 -18.10 3.62 14.36
C LEU A 286 -17.81 5.13 14.28
N TYR A 287 -18.28 5.80 13.22
CA TYR A 287 -18.00 7.23 12.97
C TYR A 287 -19.27 8.05 12.64
N GLY A 288 -20.42 7.41 12.68
CA GLY A 288 -21.70 7.96 12.27
C GLY A 288 -22.84 7.00 12.58
N LYS A 289 -24.02 7.31 12.09
CA LYS A 289 -25.18 6.42 12.17
C LYS A 289 -25.24 5.57 10.90
N PRO A 290 -25.77 4.34 10.96
CA PRO A 290 -25.96 3.53 9.75
C PRO A 290 -26.79 4.23 8.66
N SER A 291 -27.76 5.08 9.05
CA SER A 291 -28.54 5.90 8.11
C SER A 291 -27.73 6.91 7.30
N ASP A 292 -26.51 7.24 7.76
CA ASP A 292 -25.61 8.17 7.06
C ASP A 292 -24.94 7.52 5.84
N ALA A 293 -24.99 6.19 5.73
CA ALA A 293 -24.45 5.41 4.61
C ALA A 293 -25.41 4.26 4.26
N PRO A 294 -26.50 4.53 3.50
CA PRO A 294 -27.53 3.54 3.22
C PRO A 294 -27.01 2.29 2.47
N ALA A 295 -25.99 2.47 1.64
CA ALA A 295 -25.30 1.38 0.94
C ALA A 295 -24.06 0.87 1.68
N GLY A 296 -23.73 1.36 2.87
CA GLY A 296 -22.47 1.07 3.54
C GLY A 296 -22.28 -0.40 3.95
N LEU A 297 -23.34 -1.21 4.01
CA LEU A 297 -23.24 -2.67 4.21
C LEU A 297 -23.12 -3.47 2.92
N LEU A 298 -23.22 -2.84 1.74
CA LEU A 298 -23.00 -3.54 0.47
C LEU A 298 -21.54 -3.94 0.34
N ASP A 299 -21.31 -5.18 -0.08
CA ASP A 299 -19.97 -5.73 -0.31
C ASP A 299 -19.49 -5.31 -1.69
N LEU A 300 -19.08 -4.05 -1.80
CA LEU A 300 -18.51 -3.51 -3.03
C LEU A 300 -17.21 -4.24 -3.37
N THR A 301 -17.01 -4.49 -4.66
CA THR A 301 -15.81 -5.13 -5.18
C THR A 301 -15.46 -4.67 -6.59
N ASP A 302 -14.18 -4.66 -6.92
CA ASP A 302 -13.68 -4.50 -8.29
C ASP A 302 -13.63 -5.84 -9.05
N GLY A 303 -13.89 -6.95 -8.35
CA GLY A 303 -13.89 -8.31 -8.87
C GLY A 303 -12.51 -8.95 -9.03
N ALA A 304 -11.42 -8.27 -8.63
CA ALA A 304 -10.06 -8.79 -8.69
C ALA A 304 -9.62 -9.33 -7.31
N TYR A 305 -10.07 -10.55 -7.00
CA TYR A 305 -9.84 -11.18 -5.69
C TYR A 305 -8.36 -11.37 -5.34
N THR A 306 -8.00 -11.06 -4.09
CA THR A 306 -6.73 -11.49 -3.49
C THR A 306 -6.87 -11.92 -2.03
N ASP A 307 -5.96 -12.80 -1.59
CA ASP A 307 -5.78 -13.19 -0.19
C ASP A 307 -4.32 -13.56 0.10
N ASP A 308 -4.04 -14.01 1.33
CA ASP A 308 -2.69 -14.36 1.76
C ASP A 308 -2.07 -15.55 1.00
N THR A 309 -2.89 -16.47 0.47
CA THR A 309 -2.43 -17.64 -0.30
C THR A 309 -1.76 -17.24 -1.64
N HIS A 310 -1.99 -16.01 -2.09
CA HIS A 310 -1.32 -15.45 -3.27
C HIS A 310 0.15 -15.09 -3.01
N TYR A 311 0.63 -15.18 -1.78
CA TYR A 311 1.97 -14.74 -1.34
C TYR A 311 2.74 -15.85 -0.63
N LEU A 312 4.03 -15.60 -0.35
CA LEU A 312 4.89 -16.52 0.38
C LEU A 312 4.84 -16.23 1.88
N ASN A 313 4.86 -17.27 2.70
CA ASN A 313 5.03 -17.17 4.15
C ASN A 313 6.51 -17.09 4.58
N VAL A 314 7.43 -16.93 3.63
CA VAL A 314 8.87 -16.79 3.84
C VAL A 314 9.41 -15.59 3.06
N PHE A 315 10.43 -14.94 3.61
CA PHE A 315 11.11 -13.82 2.95
C PHE A 315 11.58 -14.18 1.53
N PRO A 316 11.40 -13.30 0.52
CA PRO A 316 10.93 -11.91 0.60
C PRO A 316 9.40 -11.73 0.50
N TYR A 317 8.61 -12.73 0.88
CA TYR A 317 7.14 -12.71 1.03
C TYR A 317 6.32 -12.53 -0.25
N VAL A 318 6.88 -11.99 -1.34
CA VAL A 318 6.25 -11.89 -2.65
C VAL A 318 6.67 -13.06 -3.56
N LYS A 319 5.84 -13.51 -4.50
CA LYS A 319 6.14 -14.69 -5.35
C LYS A 319 7.33 -14.46 -6.29
N PRO A 320 8.06 -15.52 -6.70
CA PRO A 320 9.06 -15.44 -7.77
C PRO A 320 8.45 -14.86 -9.05
N PRO A 321 9.27 -14.25 -9.94
CA PRO A 321 8.76 -13.69 -11.18
C PRO A 321 8.18 -14.76 -12.08
N LEU A 322 7.17 -14.39 -12.86
CA LEU A 322 6.62 -15.21 -13.93
C LEU A 322 7.71 -15.46 -14.99
N SER A 323 7.62 -16.60 -15.67
CA SER A 323 8.49 -16.85 -16.82
C SER A 323 8.05 -15.98 -17.99
N ASP A 324 8.99 -15.21 -18.53
CA ASP A 324 8.84 -14.44 -19.77
C ASP A 324 8.48 -15.32 -20.98
N SER A 325 8.86 -16.60 -20.94
CA SER A 325 8.56 -17.59 -22.01
C SER A 325 7.09 -18.05 -22.11
N HIS A 326 6.21 -17.66 -21.18
CA HIS A 326 4.84 -18.21 -21.07
C HIS A 326 3.71 -17.25 -21.46
N GLN A 327 4.00 -16.08 -22.04
CA GLN A 327 2.97 -15.18 -22.56
C GLN A 327 3.36 -14.66 -23.94
N PRO A 328 2.63 -15.00 -25.03
CA PRO A 328 2.67 -14.20 -26.23
C PRO A 328 2.01 -12.86 -25.90
N ILE A 329 2.83 -11.85 -25.62
CA ILE A 329 2.38 -10.46 -25.61
C ILE A 329 2.20 -10.07 -27.08
N HIS A 330 0.98 -10.26 -27.59
CA HIS A 330 0.54 -9.42 -28.69
C HIS A 330 0.29 -8.03 -28.09
N GLU A 331 1.25 -7.13 -28.33
CA GLU A 331 1.02 -5.69 -28.32
C GLU A 331 -0.02 -5.29 -29.38
#